data_AF-A0A9W9CYK3-F1
#
_entry.id   AF-A0A9W9CYK3-F1
#
_cell.length_a   1.000
_cell.length_b   1.000
_cell.length_c   1.000
_cell.angle_alpha   90.00
_cell.angle_beta   90.00
_cell.angle_gamma   90.00
#
_symmetry.space_group_name_H-M   'P 1'
#
loop_
_entity.id
_entity.type
_entity.pdbx_description
1 polymer ?
#
loop_
_entity_poly.entity_id
_entity_poly.type
_entity_poly.pdbx_seq_one_letter_code
_entity_poly.pdbx_strand_id
1 'polypeptide(L)'
;MRGNIAEDRASIRELWIERRCCFIVFLAVLGIDEKSDGAFCNAAAYSPVLSKFIKISQMLVIQRAIAAAEDGEVEYPADMLDDLRKRFLVQGSRSPFDWAYKQRQIARKIASDTTGTGAIIWTEDCQTVTYHDVSLSMGDLRDFVATQVRLAQKDLAKLLMLHPEERRWLVNRVISHEWLSDEFLSLPKPDQIEWRIKRVEQYFQDVDLFLERLLLLLHITSGQPARGTELLTLRYMNTSNGHHRSIFIENGLVGTVTSYHEGYNVTGTLKIIHRYLPKEVSELLVHYLWLVLPFWQKLDVLVYERKEPLSPYLWPKKVGSWDSARLSQVLKREATLHLKIPNLNIPTYRHITIAISRQHLKCGGFKRDYEPLEGGIAEQQAAHEPLFAGAVYARGAEEAPGHVKAKDFSIDLSVESGTIFLDSRLV
;
A
#
# COMPACT_ATOMS: atom_id res chain seq x y z
N MET A 1 52.33 -28.81 -2.92
CA MET A 1 52.25 -27.54 -3.68
C MET A 1 52.00 -26.42 -2.69
N ARG A 2 53.06 -25.70 -2.30
CA ARG A 2 52.95 -24.49 -1.49
C ARG A 2 52.58 -23.36 -2.44
N GLY A 3 51.28 -23.09 -2.53
CA GLY A 3 50.73 -21.93 -3.26
C GLY A 3 51.18 -20.63 -2.60
N ASN A 4 51.45 -19.64 -3.43
CA ASN A 4 52.20 -18.44 -3.15
C ASN A 4 51.43 -17.47 -2.23
N ILE A 5 51.63 -17.55 -0.91
CA ILE A 5 51.01 -16.67 0.11
C ILE A 5 51.37 -15.17 -0.11
N ALA A 6 52.36 -14.87 -0.94
CA ALA A 6 52.77 -13.50 -1.28
C ALA A 6 51.84 -12.80 -2.29
N GLU A 7 51.23 -13.54 -3.24
CA GLU A 7 50.31 -12.96 -4.24
C GLU A 7 48.92 -12.66 -3.65
N ASP A 8 48.44 -13.48 -2.71
CA ASP A 8 47.19 -13.22 -1.97
C ASP A 8 47.29 -11.99 -1.04
N ARG A 9 48.48 -11.70 -0.50
CA ARG A 9 48.69 -10.50 0.32
C ARG A 9 48.65 -9.20 -0.49
N ALA A 10 48.95 -9.23 -1.79
CA ALA A 10 48.86 -8.06 -2.66
C ALA A 10 47.39 -7.76 -3.02
N SER A 11 46.60 -8.78 -3.36
CA SER A 11 45.15 -8.69 -3.59
C SER A 11 44.39 -8.20 -2.35
N ILE A 12 44.73 -8.72 -1.17
CA ILE A 12 44.15 -8.24 0.09
C ILE A 12 44.63 -6.82 0.41
N ARG A 13 45.90 -6.47 0.19
CA ARG A 13 46.37 -5.08 0.39
C ARG A 13 45.69 -4.08 -0.54
N GLU A 14 45.38 -4.44 -1.78
CA GLU A 14 44.61 -3.58 -2.70
C GLU A 14 43.15 -3.42 -2.28
N LEU A 15 42.49 -4.48 -1.78
CA LEU A 15 41.16 -4.40 -1.14
C LEU A 15 41.15 -3.54 0.13
N TRP A 16 42.29 -3.40 0.82
CA TRP A 16 42.44 -2.55 2.00
C TRP A 16 42.88 -1.11 1.69
N ILE A 17 43.38 -0.82 0.48
CA ILE A 17 43.74 0.55 0.06
C ILE A 17 42.49 1.41 -0.20
N GLU A 18 41.32 0.82 -0.49
CA GLU A 18 40.02 1.53 -0.51
C GLU A 18 39.48 1.90 0.89
N ARG A 19 40.10 1.41 2.00
CA ARG A 19 39.61 1.62 3.38
C ARG A 19 40.18 2.85 4.10
N ARG A 20 40.53 3.94 3.38
CA ARG A 20 40.95 5.21 4.04
C ARG A 20 39.80 6.04 4.60
N CYS A 21 38.55 5.64 4.35
CA CYS A 21 37.39 6.34 4.89
C CYS A 21 36.85 5.64 6.15
N CYS A 22 36.89 6.34 7.29
CA CYS A 22 36.34 5.88 8.56
C CYS A 22 34.86 5.47 8.45
N PHE A 23 34.07 6.14 7.60
CA PHE A 23 32.67 5.79 7.37
C PHE A 23 32.50 4.42 6.69
N ILE A 24 33.36 4.08 5.72
CA ILE A 24 33.29 2.76 5.07
C ILE A 24 33.66 1.66 6.07
N VAL A 25 34.68 1.90 6.91
CA VAL A 25 35.07 0.96 7.97
C VAL A 25 33.94 0.80 8.99
N PHE A 26 33.34 1.89 9.45
CA PHE A 26 32.22 1.88 10.37
C PHE A 26 31.01 1.10 9.79
N LEU A 27 30.65 1.37 8.54
CA LEU A 27 29.58 0.64 7.86
C LEU A 27 29.89 -0.85 7.75
N ALA A 28 31.14 -1.21 7.42
CA ALA A 28 31.55 -2.62 7.33
C ALA A 28 31.41 -3.34 8.68
N VAL A 29 31.74 -2.68 9.80
CA VAL A 29 31.54 -3.24 11.15
C VAL A 29 30.06 -3.45 11.45
N LEU A 30 29.17 -2.54 11.06
CA LEU A 30 27.72 -2.73 11.19
C LEU A 30 27.17 -3.91 10.37
N GLY A 31 27.97 -4.48 9.47
CA GLY A 31 27.64 -5.69 8.73
C GLY A 31 27.92 -6.98 9.49
N ILE A 32 28.44 -6.91 10.71
CA ILE A 32 28.73 -8.08 11.55
C ILE A 32 27.55 -8.31 12.51
N ASP A 33 27.04 -9.54 12.55
CA ASP A 33 25.99 -9.97 13.46
C ASP A 33 26.61 -10.46 14.78
N GLU A 34 26.52 -9.63 15.81
CA GLU A 34 27.01 -9.93 17.16
C GLU A 34 26.29 -11.15 17.79
N LYS A 35 25.06 -11.47 17.35
CA LYS A 35 24.29 -12.61 17.90
C LYS A 35 24.67 -13.94 17.25
N SER A 36 25.34 -13.89 16.11
CA SER A 36 25.73 -15.06 15.30
C SER A 36 27.24 -15.30 15.35
N ASP A 37 27.84 -15.18 16.54
CA ASP A 37 29.28 -15.43 16.79
C ASP A 37 30.23 -14.64 15.87
N GLY A 38 29.84 -13.43 15.48
CA GLY A 38 30.63 -12.57 14.59
C GLY A 38 30.51 -12.91 13.09
N ALA A 39 29.51 -13.71 12.69
CA ALA A 39 29.20 -13.92 11.28
C ALA A 39 28.71 -12.63 10.60
N PHE A 40 28.92 -12.51 9.28
CA PHE A 40 28.37 -11.39 8.53
C PHE A 40 26.85 -11.49 8.41
N CYS A 41 26.16 -10.36 8.58
CA CYS A 41 24.74 -10.20 8.28
C CYS A 41 24.44 -10.64 6.85
N ASN A 42 23.33 -11.33 6.64
CA ASN A 42 22.87 -11.63 5.28
C ASN A 42 22.49 -10.33 4.53
N ALA A 43 22.42 -10.42 3.20
CA ALA A 43 22.17 -9.26 2.34
C ALA A 43 20.83 -8.56 2.65
N ALA A 44 19.80 -9.32 3.06
CA ALA A 44 18.49 -8.78 3.42
C ALA A 44 18.52 -8.00 4.76
N ALA A 45 19.32 -8.43 5.72
CA ALA A 45 19.49 -7.79 7.03
C ALA A 45 20.40 -6.55 6.96
N TYR A 46 21.40 -6.56 6.07
CA TYR A 46 22.36 -5.46 5.96
C TYR A 46 21.91 -4.31 5.04
N SER A 47 21.13 -4.59 3.99
CA SER A 47 20.59 -3.57 3.07
C SER A 47 19.82 -2.41 3.76
N PRO A 48 19.02 -2.64 4.82
CA PRO A 48 18.42 -1.58 5.63
C PRO A 48 19.44 -0.65 6.30
N VAL A 49 20.58 -1.19 6.78
CA VAL A 49 21.65 -0.39 7.42
C VAL A 49 22.24 0.59 6.40
N LEU A 50 22.57 0.10 5.20
CA LEU A 50 23.07 0.93 4.11
C LEU A 50 22.03 1.97 3.67
N SER A 51 20.75 1.60 3.65
CA SER A 51 19.65 2.52 3.31
C SER A 51 19.52 3.68 4.30
N LYS A 52 19.69 3.43 5.60
CA LYS A 52 19.71 4.48 6.63
C LYS A 52 20.87 5.45 6.39
N PHE A 53 22.08 4.95 6.14
CA PHE A 53 23.25 5.78 5.87
C PHE A 53 23.09 6.65 4.62
N ILE A 54 22.58 6.07 3.52
CA ILE A 54 22.27 6.81 2.28
C ILE A 54 21.29 7.95 2.55
N LYS A 55 20.23 7.68 3.33
CA LYS A 55 19.22 8.70 3.65
C LYS A 55 19.81 9.81 4.51
N ILE A 56 20.60 9.47 5.53
CA ILE A 56 21.29 10.46 6.38
C ILE A 56 22.24 11.32 5.53
N SER A 57 23.02 10.71 4.64
CA SER A 57 23.94 11.43 3.76
C SER A 57 23.22 12.45 2.86
N GLN A 58 22.06 12.07 2.31
CA GLN A 58 21.22 12.99 1.52
C GLN A 58 20.70 14.15 2.38
N MET A 59 20.25 13.87 3.60
CA MET A 59 19.75 14.90 4.52
C MET A 59 20.86 15.87 4.94
N LEU A 60 22.07 15.39 5.19
CA LEU A 60 23.22 16.24 5.52
C LEU A 60 23.60 17.19 4.38
N VAL A 61 23.56 16.71 3.14
CA VAL A 61 23.80 17.55 1.95
C VAL A 61 22.73 18.64 1.82
N ILE A 62 21.46 18.29 2.01
CA ILE A 62 20.36 19.26 1.98
C ILE A 62 20.50 20.27 3.13
N GLN A 63 20.80 19.80 4.34
CA GLN A 63 20.98 20.66 5.50
C GLN A 63 22.12 21.67 5.30
N ARG A 64 23.28 21.23 4.77
CA ARG A 64 24.40 22.14 4.48
C ARG A 64 24.06 23.16 3.40
N ALA A 65 23.26 22.77 2.40
CA ALA A 65 22.81 23.67 1.34
C ALA A 65 21.82 24.74 1.87
N ILE A 66 20.93 24.37 2.79
CA ILE A 66 20.03 25.32 3.47
C ILE A 66 20.83 26.28 4.35
N ALA A 67 21.73 25.74 5.19
CA ALA A 67 22.58 26.55 6.06
C ALA A 67 23.44 27.54 5.25
N ALA A 68 23.95 27.13 4.09
CA ALA A 68 24.71 28.03 3.20
C ALA A 68 23.90 29.27 2.78
N ALA A 69 22.60 29.10 2.52
CA ALA A 69 21.73 30.20 2.13
C ALA A 69 21.36 31.07 3.34
N GLU A 70 21.12 30.46 4.51
CA GLU A 70 20.85 31.18 5.76
C GLU A 70 22.05 32.02 6.22
N ASP A 71 23.27 31.50 6.04
CA ASP A 71 24.53 32.18 6.36
C ASP A 71 24.96 33.19 5.27
N GLY A 72 24.21 33.30 4.17
CA GLY A 72 24.48 34.21 3.06
C GLY A 72 25.67 33.82 2.17
N GLU A 73 26.14 32.57 2.23
CA GLU A 73 27.18 32.04 1.33
C GLU A 73 26.68 31.90 -0.11
N VAL A 74 25.39 31.62 -0.30
CA VAL A 74 24.71 31.51 -1.61
C VAL A 74 23.35 32.20 -1.56
N GLU A 75 22.84 32.62 -2.72
CA GLU A 75 21.53 33.27 -2.82
C GLU A 75 20.38 32.27 -2.64
N TYR A 76 20.49 31.07 -3.25
CA TYR A 76 19.50 30.01 -3.10
C TYR A 76 20.14 28.68 -2.66
N PRO A 77 19.46 27.88 -1.80
CA PRO A 77 19.96 26.56 -1.41
C PRO A 77 20.24 25.63 -2.60
N ALA A 78 19.51 25.81 -3.72
CA ALA A 78 19.69 25.00 -4.92
C ALA A 78 21.11 25.11 -5.51
N ASP A 79 21.75 26.28 -5.38
CA ASP A 79 23.07 26.55 -5.94
C ASP A 79 24.14 25.70 -5.25
N MET A 80 24.16 25.72 -3.92
CA MET A 80 25.05 24.88 -3.11
C MET A 80 24.69 23.39 -3.21
N LEU A 81 23.39 23.07 -3.32
CA LEU A 81 22.92 21.69 -3.42
C LEU A 81 23.49 20.98 -4.64
N ASP A 82 23.58 21.67 -5.78
CA ASP A 82 24.05 21.06 -7.02
C ASP A 82 25.53 20.68 -6.97
N ASP A 83 26.35 21.51 -6.33
CA ASP A 83 27.77 21.25 -6.12
C ASP A 83 28.01 20.12 -5.11
N LEU A 84 27.29 20.14 -3.99
CA LEU A 84 27.36 19.06 -2.99
C LEU A 84 26.85 17.74 -3.55
N ARG A 85 25.80 17.76 -4.37
CA ARG A 85 25.28 16.58 -5.07
C ARG A 85 26.34 15.98 -5.98
N LYS A 86 26.96 16.78 -6.85
CA LYS A 86 28.03 16.33 -7.76
C LYS A 86 29.22 15.74 -7.00
N ARG A 87 29.58 16.36 -5.88
CA ARG A 87 30.74 15.95 -5.07
C ARG A 87 30.51 14.69 -4.24
N PHE A 88 29.32 14.52 -3.66
CA PHE A 88 29.08 13.49 -2.65
C PHE A 88 28.05 12.44 -3.03
N LEU A 89 27.04 12.78 -3.84
CA LEU A 89 25.86 11.94 -4.07
C LEU A 89 25.80 11.30 -5.47
N VAL A 90 26.73 11.64 -6.36
CA VAL A 90 26.79 11.07 -7.71
C VAL A 90 27.55 9.74 -7.73
N GLN A 91 27.07 8.80 -8.55
CA GLN A 91 27.73 7.52 -8.75
C GLN A 91 29.12 7.72 -9.38
N GLY A 92 30.15 7.09 -8.79
CA GLY A 92 31.55 7.26 -9.21
C GLY A 92 32.32 8.36 -8.47
N SER A 93 31.69 9.12 -7.57
CA SER A 93 32.33 10.20 -6.80
C SER A 93 33.40 9.76 -5.77
N ARG A 94 33.77 8.47 -5.73
CA ARG A 94 34.66 7.85 -4.71
C ARG A 94 34.28 8.24 -3.27
N SER A 95 33.00 8.53 -3.04
CA SER A 95 32.46 8.92 -1.75
C SER A 95 31.97 7.70 -0.96
N PRO A 96 31.85 7.80 0.37
CA PRO A 96 31.22 6.76 1.18
C PRO A 96 29.77 6.48 0.77
N PHE A 97 29.09 7.51 0.24
CA PHE A 97 27.76 7.37 -0.32
C PHE A 97 27.75 6.48 -1.57
N ASP A 98 28.65 6.72 -2.53
CA ASP A 98 28.77 5.90 -3.74
C ASP A 98 29.07 4.44 -3.39
N TRP A 99 29.98 4.23 -2.44
CA TRP A 99 30.27 2.88 -1.93
C TRP A 99 29.03 2.24 -1.30
N ALA A 100 28.36 2.90 -0.35
CA ALA A 100 27.18 2.37 0.31
C ALA A 100 26.02 2.12 -0.67
N TYR A 101 25.86 2.99 -1.66
CA TYR A 101 24.87 2.86 -2.72
C TYR A 101 25.14 1.62 -3.58
N LYS A 102 26.38 1.42 -4.04
CA LYS A 102 26.81 0.22 -4.79
C LYS A 102 26.62 -1.05 -3.98
N GLN A 103 27.08 -1.07 -2.73
CA GLN A 103 26.90 -2.22 -1.85
C GLN A 103 25.43 -2.53 -1.61
N ARG A 104 24.56 -1.52 -1.47
CA ARG A 104 23.12 -1.73 -1.33
C ARG A 104 22.50 -2.32 -2.60
N GLN A 105 22.93 -1.90 -3.79
CA GLN A 105 22.44 -2.49 -5.04
C GLN A 105 22.89 -3.95 -5.19
N ILE A 106 24.15 -4.25 -4.83
CA ILE A 106 24.66 -5.62 -4.79
C ILE A 106 23.87 -6.45 -3.78
N ALA A 107 23.67 -5.95 -2.55
CA ALA A 107 22.90 -6.63 -1.52
C ALA A 107 21.44 -6.88 -1.95
N ARG A 108 20.81 -5.90 -2.61
CA ARG A 108 19.47 -6.08 -3.20
C ARG A 108 19.46 -7.16 -4.29
N LYS A 109 20.48 -7.19 -5.15
CA LYS A 109 20.63 -8.22 -6.18
C LYS A 109 20.86 -9.61 -5.56
N ILE A 110 21.75 -9.72 -4.58
CA ILE A 110 22.01 -10.98 -3.86
C ILE A 110 20.74 -11.44 -3.14
N ALA A 111 20.04 -10.56 -2.44
CA ALA A 111 18.77 -10.88 -1.79
C ALA A 111 17.69 -11.30 -2.79
N SER A 112 17.73 -10.79 -4.03
CA SER A 112 16.82 -11.20 -5.10
C SER A 112 17.20 -12.53 -5.74
N ASP A 113 18.50 -12.86 -5.81
CA ASP A 113 19.06 -14.04 -6.50
C ASP A 113 19.30 -15.24 -5.55
N THR A 114 19.35 -15.02 -4.24
CA THR A 114 19.57 -16.07 -3.23
C THR A 114 18.24 -16.61 -2.74
N THR A 115 18.03 -17.92 -2.90
CA THR A 115 16.87 -18.65 -2.37
C THR A 115 16.92 -18.61 -0.83
N GLY A 116 16.21 -17.66 -0.23
CA GLY A 116 15.96 -17.68 1.20
C GLY A 116 14.94 -18.77 1.54
N THR A 117 15.08 -19.40 2.71
CA THR A 117 13.98 -20.14 3.34
C THR A 117 12.80 -19.18 3.43
N GLY A 118 11.73 -19.43 2.68
CA GLY A 118 10.61 -18.51 2.59
C GLY A 118 10.09 -18.21 3.99
N ALA A 119 9.94 -16.93 4.31
CA ALA A 119 9.23 -16.52 5.52
C ALA A 119 7.74 -16.89 5.45
N ILE A 120 7.27 -17.31 4.26
CA ILE A 120 5.92 -17.74 3.95
C ILE A 120 5.90 -19.26 3.83
N ILE A 121 5.08 -19.89 4.66
CA ILE A 121 4.87 -21.33 4.71
C ILE A 121 3.41 -21.61 4.38
N TRP A 122 3.16 -22.62 3.55
CA TRP A 122 1.82 -23.10 3.23
C TRP A 122 1.62 -24.49 3.82
N THR A 123 0.39 -24.77 4.26
CA THR A 123 -0.05 -26.15 4.51
C THR A 123 -0.09 -26.95 3.20
N GLU A 124 0.01 -28.28 3.28
CA GLU A 124 0.02 -29.16 2.09
C GLU A 124 -1.23 -28.98 1.21
N ASP A 125 -2.39 -28.72 1.84
CA ASP A 125 -3.67 -28.45 1.16
C ASP A 125 -3.78 -27.04 0.56
N CYS A 126 -2.74 -26.22 0.75
CA CYS A 126 -2.67 -24.82 0.35
C CYS A 126 -3.84 -23.97 0.90
N GLN A 127 -4.43 -24.35 2.05
CA GLN A 127 -5.53 -23.61 2.66
C GLN A 127 -5.08 -22.64 3.75
N THR A 128 -3.90 -22.82 4.34
CA THR A 128 -3.39 -21.94 5.40
C THR A 128 -2.02 -21.42 5.05
N VAL A 129 -1.87 -20.10 5.13
CA VAL A 129 -0.60 -19.40 4.94
C VAL A 129 -0.10 -18.87 6.28
N THR A 130 1.16 -19.13 6.57
CA THR A 130 1.85 -18.64 7.75
C THR A 130 2.97 -17.71 7.31
N TYR A 131 2.97 -16.49 7.85
CA TYR A 131 4.05 -15.53 7.72
C TYR A 131 4.50 -15.07 9.10
N HIS A 132 5.72 -15.41 9.48
CA HIS A 132 6.24 -15.26 10.85
C HIS A 132 5.29 -15.89 11.89
N ASP A 133 4.72 -15.07 12.78
CA ASP A 133 3.83 -15.43 13.88
C ASP A 133 2.34 -15.26 13.53
N VAL A 134 2.02 -15.02 12.26
CA VAL A 134 0.65 -14.87 11.77
C VAL A 134 0.31 -16.02 10.83
N SER A 135 -0.71 -16.79 11.20
CA SER A 135 -1.30 -17.82 10.32
C SER A 135 -2.72 -17.42 9.97
N LEU A 136 -3.09 -17.56 8.70
CA LEU A 136 -4.41 -17.22 8.18
C LEU A 136 -4.90 -18.32 7.23
N SER A 137 -6.04 -18.93 7.53
CA SER A 137 -6.67 -19.87 6.61
C SER A 137 -7.54 -19.14 5.58
N MET A 138 -7.74 -19.76 4.41
CA MET A 138 -8.63 -19.22 3.38
C MET A 138 -10.09 -19.22 3.84
N GLY A 139 -10.47 -20.14 4.74
CA GLY A 139 -11.77 -20.14 5.41
C GLY A 139 -11.94 -18.90 6.29
N ASP A 140 -11.00 -18.66 7.20
CA ASP A 140 -11.03 -17.50 8.09
C ASP A 140 -11.01 -16.18 7.31
N LEU A 141 -10.23 -16.11 6.23
CA LEU A 141 -10.20 -14.93 5.36
C LEU A 141 -11.57 -14.66 4.71
N ARG A 142 -12.22 -15.69 4.16
CA ARG A 142 -13.56 -15.56 3.56
C ARG A 142 -14.58 -15.12 4.60
N ASP A 143 -14.59 -15.77 5.76
CA ASP A 143 -15.51 -15.46 6.85
C ASP A 143 -15.28 -14.04 7.40
N PHE A 144 -14.01 -13.62 7.47
CA PHE A 144 -13.65 -12.26 7.88
C PHE A 144 -14.15 -11.22 6.88
N VAL A 145 -13.89 -11.40 5.58
CA VAL A 145 -14.37 -10.49 4.54
C VAL A 145 -15.90 -10.44 4.53
N ALA A 146 -16.56 -11.59 4.54
CA ALA A 146 -18.04 -11.68 4.57
C ALA A 146 -18.62 -10.99 5.81
N THR A 147 -17.99 -11.18 6.97
CA THR A 147 -18.37 -10.50 8.22
C THR A 147 -18.25 -8.99 8.09
N GLN A 148 -17.14 -8.48 7.57
CA GLN A 148 -16.93 -7.04 7.40
C GLN A 148 -17.90 -6.43 6.37
N VAL A 149 -18.22 -7.15 5.28
CA VAL A 149 -19.22 -6.73 4.28
C VAL A 149 -20.61 -6.64 4.92
N ARG A 150 -21.06 -7.69 5.61
CA ARG A 150 -22.38 -7.72 6.29
C ARG A 150 -22.49 -6.60 7.32
N LEU A 151 -21.43 -6.37 8.07
CA LEU A 151 -21.34 -5.31 9.05
C LEU A 151 -21.41 -3.92 8.40
N ALA A 152 -20.71 -3.69 7.28
CA ALA A 152 -20.78 -2.43 6.53
C ALA A 152 -22.15 -2.20 5.88
N GLN A 153 -22.78 -3.25 5.37
CA GLN A 153 -24.15 -3.20 4.86
C GLN A 153 -25.15 -2.81 5.95
N LYS A 154 -24.98 -3.34 7.18
CA LYS A 154 -25.79 -2.96 8.33
C LYS A 154 -25.59 -1.48 8.70
N ASP A 155 -24.35 -1.01 8.72
CA ASP A 155 -24.05 0.41 8.99
C ASP A 155 -24.64 1.30 7.90
N LEU A 156 -24.47 0.94 6.63
CA LEU A 156 -25.05 1.68 5.51
C LEU A 156 -26.58 1.70 5.60
N ALA A 157 -27.22 0.58 5.92
CA ALA A 157 -28.68 0.53 6.08
C ALA A 157 -29.16 1.47 7.20
N LYS A 158 -28.41 1.52 8.33
CA LYS A 158 -28.65 2.47 9.42
C LYS A 158 -28.51 3.92 8.92
N LEU A 159 -27.46 4.24 8.17
CA LEU A 159 -27.21 5.58 7.61
C LEU A 159 -28.24 6.01 6.58
N LEU A 160 -28.75 5.06 5.81
CA LEU A 160 -29.82 5.28 4.86
C LEU A 160 -31.20 5.32 5.54
N MET A 161 -31.26 5.12 6.86
CA MET A 161 -32.49 5.10 7.66
C MET A 161 -33.52 4.12 7.06
N LEU A 162 -33.04 3.00 6.51
CA LEU A 162 -33.88 2.00 5.87
C LEU A 162 -34.61 1.19 6.93
N HIS A 163 -35.92 1.35 7.01
CA HIS A 163 -36.79 0.35 7.62
C HIS A 163 -36.74 -0.93 6.76
N PRO A 164 -36.85 -2.15 7.32
CA PRO A 164 -36.76 -3.41 6.59
C PRO A 164 -37.61 -3.55 5.31
N GLU A 165 -38.62 -2.70 5.10
CA GLU A 165 -39.61 -2.86 4.05
C GLU A 165 -39.52 -1.90 2.87
N GLU A 166 -38.68 -0.87 2.84
CA GLU A 166 -38.74 0.12 1.74
C GLU A 166 -37.38 0.66 1.29
N ARG A 167 -37.13 0.64 -0.04
CA ARG A 167 -35.89 1.12 -0.68
C ARG A 167 -36.07 2.53 -1.26
N ARG A 168 -35.14 3.43 -0.86
CA ARG A 168 -34.71 4.72 -1.47
C ARG A 168 -35.70 5.90 -1.42
N TRP A 169 -35.27 7.04 -0.82
CA TRP A 169 -35.81 8.42 -1.00
C TRP A 169 -35.19 9.51 -0.05
N LEU A 170 -33.97 9.35 0.51
CA LEU A 170 -33.53 9.98 1.78
C LEU A 170 -33.83 11.46 2.08
N VAL A 171 -33.76 12.40 1.14
CA VAL A 171 -33.92 13.84 1.47
C VAL A 171 -35.39 14.23 1.53
N ASN A 172 -36.15 13.88 0.49
CA ASN A 172 -37.60 14.07 0.51
C ASN A 172 -38.21 13.19 1.62
N ARG A 173 -37.71 11.95 1.77
CA ARG A 173 -37.35 11.24 3.02
C ARG A 173 -37.76 11.86 4.35
N VAL A 174 -36.78 12.61 4.84
CA VAL A 174 -36.75 13.39 6.08
C VAL A 174 -37.90 14.37 6.14
N ILE A 175 -38.21 15.02 5.02
CA ILE A 175 -39.16 16.13 4.98
C ILE A 175 -40.62 15.64 4.98
N SER A 176 -40.91 14.50 4.35
CA SER A 176 -42.30 14.05 4.15
C SER A 176 -42.68 12.80 4.95
N HIS A 177 -41.77 12.26 5.76
CA HIS A 177 -42.13 11.33 6.84
C HIS A 177 -42.02 12.01 8.20
N GLU A 178 -43.17 12.12 8.87
CA GLU A 178 -43.38 12.75 10.18
C GLU A 178 -42.36 12.27 11.23
N TRP A 179 -42.11 10.95 11.29
CA TRP A 179 -41.18 10.36 12.26
C TRP A 179 -39.70 10.73 12.03
N LEU A 180 -39.29 10.96 10.77
CA LEU A 180 -37.90 11.29 10.43
C LEU A 180 -37.63 12.79 10.65
N SER A 181 -38.64 13.62 10.40
CA SER A 181 -38.70 15.01 10.84
C SER A 181 -38.60 15.08 12.37
N ASP A 182 -39.40 14.32 13.11
CA ASP A 182 -39.34 14.28 14.58
C ASP A 182 -37.99 13.79 15.12
N GLU A 183 -37.27 12.97 14.36
CA GLU A 183 -35.96 12.47 14.81
C GLU A 183 -34.86 13.53 14.68
N PHE A 184 -34.85 14.31 13.59
CA PHE A 184 -33.80 15.29 13.29
C PHE A 184 -34.16 16.73 13.66
N LEU A 185 -35.44 17.04 13.75
CA LEU A 185 -35.98 18.38 13.93
C LEU A 185 -36.81 18.45 15.22
N SER A 186 -36.86 19.65 15.78
CA SER A 186 -37.87 20.07 16.72
C SER A 186 -38.62 21.25 16.12
N LEU A 187 -39.93 21.25 16.28
CA LEU A 187 -40.81 22.33 15.88
C LEU A 187 -41.33 23.05 17.14
N PRO A 188 -40.52 23.89 17.81
CA PRO A 188 -41.01 24.68 18.93
C PRO A 188 -42.15 25.63 18.54
N LYS A 189 -42.24 26.01 17.26
CA LYS A 189 -43.35 26.77 16.65
C LYS A 189 -43.62 26.28 15.22
N PRO A 190 -44.82 26.51 14.65
CA PRO A 190 -45.20 26.03 13.31
C PRO A 190 -44.23 26.43 12.18
N ASP A 191 -43.52 27.55 12.35
CA ASP A 191 -42.61 28.11 11.34
C ASP A 191 -41.12 28.10 11.78
N GLN A 192 -40.78 27.51 12.92
CA GLN A 192 -39.41 27.49 13.45
C GLN A 192 -38.89 26.06 13.51
N ILE A 193 -38.03 25.70 12.55
CA ILE A 193 -37.34 24.41 12.51
C ILE A 193 -36.03 24.53 13.28
N GLU A 194 -35.87 23.72 14.32
CA GLU A 194 -34.61 23.60 15.06
C GLU A 194 -34.00 22.21 14.88
N TRP A 195 -32.71 22.14 14.53
CA TRP A 195 -32.01 20.87 14.40
C TRP A 195 -31.68 20.28 15.77
N ARG A 196 -31.96 18.99 15.95
CA ARG A 196 -31.54 18.25 17.14
C ARG A 196 -30.05 17.93 17.05
N ILE A 197 -29.21 18.84 17.53
CA ILE A 197 -27.73 18.77 17.43
C ILE A 197 -27.18 17.41 17.85
N LYS A 198 -27.64 16.84 18.98
CA LYS A 198 -27.19 15.52 19.45
C LYS A 198 -27.44 14.39 18.43
N ARG A 199 -28.56 14.45 17.69
CA ARG A 199 -28.88 13.45 16.67
C ARG A 199 -27.99 13.62 15.44
N VAL A 200 -27.73 14.86 15.04
CA VAL A 200 -26.81 15.18 13.93
C VAL A 200 -25.40 14.69 14.24
N GLU A 201 -24.90 14.98 15.45
CA GLU A 201 -23.59 14.50 15.91
C GLU A 201 -23.51 12.97 15.93
N GLN A 202 -24.57 12.30 16.39
CA GLN A 202 -24.65 10.84 16.34
C GLN A 202 -24.62 10.30 14.91
N TYR A 203 -25.34 10.95 13.98
CA TYR A 203 -25.31 10.60 12.56
C TYR A 203 -23.90 10.75 11.98
N PHE A 204 -23.18 11.81 12.34
CA PHE A 204 -21.81 12.04 11.87
C PHE A 204 -20.85 10.97 12.39
N GLN A 205 -21.01 10.56 13.66
CA GLN A 205 -20.24 9.45 14.23
C GLN A 205 -20.57 8.13 13.53
N ASP A 206 -21.83 7.88 13.19
CA ASP A 206 -22.24 6.68 12.44
C ASP A 206 -21.63 6.65 11.03
N VAL A 207 -21.54 7.80 10.36
CA VAL A 207 -20.86 7.93 9.05
C VAL A 207 -19.37 7.62 9.19
N ASP A 208 -18.72 8.13 10.23
CA ASP A 208 -17.30 7.87 10.52
C ASP A 208 -17.03 6.37 10.75
N LEU A 209 -17.90 5.69 11.50
CA LEU A 209 -17.81 4.24 11.74
C LEU A 209 -18.00 3.43 10.45
N PHE A 210 -18.98 3.79 9.63
CA PHE A 210 -19.17 3.17 8.32
C PHE A 210 -17.94 3.36 7.43
N LEU A 211 -17.38 4.58 7.38
CA LEU A 211 -16.19 4.89 6.59
C LEU A 211 -14.94 4.14 7.08
N GLU A 212 -14.77 3.91 8.39
CA GLU A 212 -13.70 3.03 8.90
C GLU A 212 -13.81 1.62 8.34
N ARG A 213 -15.04 1.08 8.30
CA ARG A 213 -15.28 -0.27 7.78
C ARG A 213 -15.12 -0.34 6.27
N LEU A 214 -15.57 0.70 5.56
CA LEU A 214 -15.35 0.84 4.11
C LEU A 214 -13.85 0.94 3.79
N LEU A 215 -13.08 1.70 4.58
CA LEU A 215 -11.62 1.81 4.47
C LEU A 215 -10.95 0.44 4.63
N LEU A 216 -11.37 -0.35 5.62
CA LEU A 216 -10.88 -1.72 5.81
C LEU A 216 -11.25 -2.61 4.62
N LEU A 217 -12.50 -2.58 4.16
CA LEU A 217 -12.96 -3.37 3.01
C LEU A 217 -12.19 -3.04 1.74
N LEU A 218 -11.99 -1.76 1.43
CA LEU A 218 -11.15 -1.34 0.31
C LEU A 218 -9.72 -1.88 0.46
N HIS A 219 -9.17 -1.92 1.68
CA HIS A 219 -7.84 -2.45 1.91
C HIS A 219 -7.75 -3.97 1.68
N ILE A 220 -8.70 -4.75 2.19
CA ILE A 220 -8.64 -6.22 2.20
C ILE A 220 -9.24 -6.89 0.95
N THR A 221 -9.96 -6.14 0.11
CA THR A 221 -10.68 -6.71 -1.05
C THR A 221 -10.25 -6.18 -2.42
N SER A 222 -9.48 -5.10 -2.49
CA SER A 222 -9.13 -4.44 -3.77
C SER A 222 -7.99 -5.12 -4.55
N GLY A 223 -7.91 -6.45 -4.48
CA GLY A 223 -6.78 -7.23 -4.99
C GLY A 223 -5.54 -6.99 -4.14
N GLN A 224 -4.42 -6.61 -4.77
CA GLN A 224 -3.23 -6.30 -3.99
C GLN A 224 -3.44 -5.05 -3.13
N PRO A 225 -3.28 -5.13 -1.80
CA PRO A 225 -3.58 -4.01 -0.91
C PRO A 225 -2.70 -2.77 -1.18
N ALA A 226 -3.37 -1.63 -1.39
CA ALA A 226 -2.74 -0.31 -1.45
C ALA A 226 -1.99 0.01 -0.15
N ARG A 227 -0.95 0.86 -0.25
CA ARG A 227 -0.33 1.42 0.97
C ARG A 227 -1.35 2.29 1.69
N GLY A 228 -1.29 2.35 3.03
CA GLY A 228 -2.20 3.21 3.79
C GLY A 228 -2.19 4.67 3.33
N THR A 229 -1.03 5.18 2.95
CA THR A 229 -0.86 6.55 2.40
C THR A 229 -1.49 6.74 1.02
N GLU A 230 -1.53 5.70 0.19
CA GLU A 230 -2.22 5.73 -1.12
C GLU A 230 -3.74 5.66 -0.93
N LEU A 231 -4.20 4.77 -0.03
CA LEU A 231 -5.63 4.59 0.20
C LEU A 231 -6.27 5.83 0.83
N LEU A 232 -5.57 6.48 1.77
CA LEU A 232 -6.06 7.68 2.44
C LEU A 232 -6.03 8.94 1.57
N THR A 233 -5.39 8.90 0.40
CA THR A 233 -5.38 10.04 -0.52
C THR A 233 -6.44 9.94 -1.63
N LEU A 234 -7.30 8.92 -1.59
CA LEU A 234 -8.40 8.77 -2.54
C LEU A 234 -9.35 9.97 -2.51
N ARG A 235 -9.63 10.50 -3.70
CA ARG A 235 -10.55 11.62 -3.92
C ARG A 235 -11.77 11.18 -4.71
N TYR A 236 -12.96 11.64 -4.32
CA TYR A 236 -14.18 11.36 -5.08
C TYR A 236 -14.47 12.45 -6.13
N MET A 237 -13.82 13.62 -6.04
CA MET A 237 -13.98 14.72 -6.99
C MET A 237 -12.64 15.37 -7.37
N ASN A 238 -12.64 16.05 -8.51
CA ASN A 238 -11.51 16.88 -8.93
C ASN A 238 -11.40 18.11 -8.03
N THR A 239 -10.19 18.58 -7.77
CA THR A 239 -9.95 19.81 -6.99
C THR A 239 -9.76 21.01 -7.91
N SER A 240 -10.04 22.22 -7.42
CA SER A 240 -9.72 23.48 -8.11
C SER A 240 -8.24 23.61 -8.47
N ASN A 241 -7.37 22.98 -7.69
CA ASN A 241 -5.92 23.00 -7.87
C ASN A 241 -5.42 21.97 -8.90
N GLY A 242 -6.31 21.43 -9.74
CA GLY A 242 -5.97 20.52 -10.84
C GLY A 242 -5.79 19.05 -10.46
N HIS A 243 -5.89 18.67 -9.19
CA HIS A 243 -5.83 17.25 -8.82
C HIS A 243 -7.07 16.48 -9.28
N HIS A 244 -6.85 15.31 -9.87
CA HIS A 244 -7.90 14.43 -10.35
C HIS A 244 -8.54 13.58 -9.23
N ARG A 245 -9.82 13.23 -9.44
CA ARG A 245 -10.52 12.18 -8.70
C ARG A 245 -9.86 10.82 -8.89
N SER A 246 -10.05 9.95 -7.91
CA SER A 246 -9.45 8.62 -7.85
C SER A 246 -10.46 7.49 -8.07
N ILE A 247 -11.76 7.77 -8.20
CA ILE A 247 -12.80 6.75 -8.28
C ILE A 247 -13.42 6.78 -9.68
N PHE A 248 -13.48 5.61 -10.32
CA PHE A 248 -13.96 5.44 -11.69
C PHE A 248 -14.84 4.20 -11.81
N ILE A 249 -15.75 4.22 -12.78
CA ILE A 249 -16.55 3.05 -13.17
C ILE A 249 -16.13 2.71 -14.59
N GLU A 250 -15.64 1.48 -14.78
CA GLU A 250 -15.15 0.99 -16.05
C GLU A 250 -15.70 -0.43 -16.25
N ASN A 251 -16.41 -0.65 -17.37
CA ASN A 251 -17.04 -1.94 -17.70
C ASN A 251 -17.92 -2.50 -16.57
N GLY A 252 -18.62 -1.63 -15.84
CA GLY A 252 -19.49 -2.01 -14.72
C GLY A 252 -18.75 -2.31 -13.41
N LEU A 253 -17.42 -2.19 -13.37
CA LEU A 253 -16.60 -2.36 -12.19
C LEU A 253 -16.21 -1.01 -11.59
N VAL A 254 -16.29 -0.89 -10.26
CA VAL A 254 -15.78 0.30 -9.57
C VAL A 254 -14.29 0.09 -9.29
N GLY A 255 -13.49 1.03 -9.79
CA GLY A 255 -12.03 1.03 -9.64
C GLY A 255 -11.55 2.27 -8.89
N THR A 256 -10.51 2.07 -8.07
CA THR A 256 -9.71 3.16 -7.51
C THR A 256 -8.41 3.29 -8.30
N VAL A 257 -8.05 4.53 -8.63
CA VAL A 257 -6.86 4.89 -9.40
C VAL A 257 -5.98 5.75 -8.54
N THR A 258 -4.78 5.25 -8.25
CA THR A 258 -3.75 5.99 -7.53
C THR A 258 -2.51 6.14 -8.41
N SER A 259 -1.90 7.33 -8.36
CA SER A 259 -0.63 7.61 -9.02
C SER A 259 0.50 7.47 -8.02
N TYR A 260 1.45 6.59 -8.33
CA TYR A 260 2.62 6.33 -7.50
C TYR A 260 3.86 7.03 -8.06
N HIS A 261 4.59 7.78 -7.22
CA HIS A 261 5.73 8.61 -7.62
C HIS A 261 7.11 8.02 -7.25
N GLU A 262 7.20 6.84 -6.62
CA GLU A 262 8.51 6.25 -6.31
C GLU A 262 9.20 5.83 -7.61
N GLY A 263 10.37 6.40 -7.88
CA GLY A 263 11.11 6.18 -9.12
C GLY A 263 10.88 7.22 -10.22
N TYR A 264 10.01 8.22 -10.02
CA TYR A 264 9.79 9.28 -11.03
C TYR A 264 11.09 9.97 -11.47
N ASN A 265 11.99 10.25 -10.50
CA ASN A 265 13.29 10.86 -10.77
C ASN A 265 14.25 9.93 -11.55
N VAL A 266 13.93 8.65 -11.69
CA VAL A 266 14.76 7.63 -12.36
C VAL A 266 14.16 7.23 -13.71
N THR A 267 12.83 7.09 -13.81
CA THR A 267 12.16 6.58 -15.04
C THR A 267 11.35 7.64 -15.79
N GLY A 268 11.06 8.80 -15.19
CA GLY A 268 10.24 9.87 -15.80
C GLY A 268 8.76 9.52 -15.98
N THR A 269 8.32 8.32 -15.59
CA THR A 269 6.95 7.83 -15.78
C THR A 269 6.21 7.69 -14.46
N LEU A 270 5.00 8.25 -14.39
CA LEU A 270 4.05 8.01 -13.31
C LEU A 270 3.50 6.58 -13.44
N LYS A 271 3.64 5.75 -12.38
CA LYS A 271 2.98 4.45 -12.35
C LYS A 271 1.54 4.65 -11.88
N ILE A 272 0.60 4.48 -12.80
CA ILE A 272 -0.83 4.49 -12.52
C ILE A 272 -1.25 3.08 -12.09
N ILE A 273 -1.94 2.97 -10.95
CA ILE A 273 -2.37 1.68 -10.40
C ILE A 273 -3.89 1.67 -10.33
N HIS A 274 -4.50 0.71 -11.02
CA HIS A 274 -5.93 0.44 -10.98
C HIS A 274 -6.21 -0.69 -10.00
N ARG A 275 -7.12 -0.46 -9.04
CA ARG A 275 -7.61 -1.49 -8.12
C ARG A 275 -9.13 -1.57 -8.17
N TYR A 276 -9.64 -2.70 -8.64
CA TYR A 276 -11.08 -2.93 -8.75
C TYR A 276 -11.63 -3.52 -7.46
N LEU A 277 -12.84 -3.12 -7.11
CA LEU A 277 -13.55 -3.56 -5.92
C LEU A 277 -14.52 -4.70 -6.29
N PRO A 278 -14.72 -5.69 -5.40
CA PRO A 278 -15.84 -6.62 -5.54
C PRO A 278 -17.18 -5.89 -5.59
N LYS A 279 -18.19 -6.54 -6.16
CA LYS A 279 -19.51 -5.94 -6.37
C LYS A 279 -20.12 -5.42 -5.07
N GLU A 280 -20.05 -6.19 -4.00
CA GLU A 280 -20.63 -5.87 -2.70
C GLU A 280 -19.99 -4.60 -2.12
N VAL A 281 -18.67 -4.46 -2.24
CA VAL A 281 -17.93 -3.28 -1.76
C VAL A 281 -18.16 -2.08 -2.69
N SER A 282 -18.27 -2.32 -3.99
CA SER A 282 -18.61 -1.32 -4.99
C SER A 282 -19.97 -0.69 -4.71
N GLU A 283 -20.97 -1.51 -4.40
CA GLU A 283 -22.31 -1.05 -4.04
C GLU A 283 -22.27 -0.17 -2.79
N LEU A 284 -21.53 -0.58 -1.74
CA LEU A 284 -21.37 0.23 -0.53
C LEU A 284 -20.79 1.62 -0.83
N LEU A 285 -19.71 1.67 -1.63
CA LEU A 285 -19.04 2.92 -2.00
C LEU A 285 -19.96 3.82 -2.85
N VAL A 286 -20.66 3.25 -3.84
CA VAL A 286 -21.56 4.01 -4.71
C VAL A 286 -22.75 4.58 -3.93
N HIS A 287 -23.37 3.80 -3.05
CA HIS A 287 -24.48 4.29 -2.21
C HIS A 287 -24.02 5.37 -1.23
N TYR A 288 -22.80 5.24 -0.67
CA TYR A 288 -22.21 6.29 0.15
C TYR A 288 -22.05 7.59 -0.64
N LEU A 289 -21.38 7.55 -1.79
CA LEU A 289 -21.13 8.73 -2.63
C LEU A 289 -22.42 9.37 -3.15
N TRP A 290 -23.44 8.56 -3.43
CA TRP A 290 -24.69 9.03 -4.02
C TRP A 290 -25.68 9.57 -3.00
N LEU A 291 -25.81 8.95 -1.83
CA LEU A 291 -26.89 9.24 -0.88
C LEU A 291 -26.38 9.80 0.45
N VAL A 292 -25.41 9.14 1.06
CA VAL A 292 -24.93 9.48 2.41
C VAL A 292 -24.09 10.75 2.37
N LEU A 293 -23.12 10.83 1.46
CA LEU A 293 -22.18 11.94 1.37
C LEU A 293 -22.90 13.28 1.10
N PRO A 294 -23.81 13.42 0.10
CA PRO A 294 -24.49 14.69 -0.12
C PRO A 294 -25.38 15.11 1.06
N PHE A 295 -26.03 14.14 1.72
CA PHE A 295 -26.86 14.41 2.90
C PHE A 295 -26.00 14.87 4.09
N TRP A 296 -24.90 14.18 4.37
CA TRP A 296 -23.95 14.56 5.40
C TRP A 296 -23.40 15.98 5.17
N GLN A 297 -22.99 16.30 3.93
CA GLN A 297 -22.50 17.64 3.57
C GLN A 297 -23.58 18.71 3.75
N LYS A 298 -24.83 18.40 3.40
CA LYS A 298 -25.94 19.32 3.55
C LYS A 298 -26.26 19.59 5.03
N LEU A 299 -26.26 18.56 5.87
CA LEU A 299 -26.41 18.70 7.33
C LEU A 299 -25.28 19.54 7.93
N ASP A 300 -24.03 19.32 7.53
CA ASP A 300 -22.87 20.07 8.03
C ASP A 300 -23.03 21.58 7.76
N VAL A 301 -23.47 21.95 6.55
CA VAL A 301 -23.74 23.33 6.18
C VAL A 301 -24.95 23.92 6.91
N LEU A 302 -26.05 23.18 7.01
CA LEU A 302 -27.30 23.67 7.62
C LEU A 302 -27.21 23.82 9.13
N VAL A 303 -26.42 22.98 9.81
CA VAL A 303 -26.33 22.93 11.27
C VAL A 303 -25.18 23.78 11.81
N TYR A 304 -24.04 23.78 11.12
CA TYR A 304 -22.83 24.47 11.58
C TYR A 304 -22.44 25.69 10.73
N GLU A 305 -23.29 26.07 9.76
CA GLU A 305 -23.12 27.26 8.89
C GLU A 305 -21.74 27.34 8.22
N ARG A 306 -21.21 26.16 7.85
CA ARG A 306 -19.83 26.04 7.38
C ARG A 306 -19.63 26.78 6.06
N LYS A 307 -18.63 27.68 6.04
CA LYS A 307 -18.27 28.49 4.86
C LYS A 307 -17.08 27.95 4.06
N GLU A 308 -16.36 26.99 4.63
CA GLU A 308 -15.20 26.37 4.00
C GLU A 308 -15.63 25.46 2.83
N PRO A 309 -14.78 25.32 1.79
CA PRO A 309 -15.05 24.38 0.71
C PRO A 309 -15.09 22.94 1.22
N LEU A 310 -15.97 22.13 0.62
CA LEU A 310 -16.10 20.71 0.93
C LEU A 310 -14.79 19.97 0.67
N SER A 311 -14.46 19.02 1.54
CA SER A 311 -13.28 18.18 1.36
C SER A 311 -13.44 17.29 0.11
N PRO A 312 -12.42 17.23 -0.77
CA PRO A 312 -12.46 16.35 -1.95
C PRO A 312 -12.09 14.90 -1.63
N TYR A 313 -11.59 14.63 -0.41
CA TYR A 313 -11.13 13.32 0.03
C TYR A 313 -12.30 12.42 0.40
N LEU A 314 -12.16 11.12 0.13
CA LEU A 314 -13.13 10.11 0.55
C LEU A 314 -13.17 9.96 2.09
N TRP A 315 -12.07 10.29 2.77
CA TRP A 315 -11.92 10.22 4.22
C TRP A 315 -11.68 11.64 4.76
N PRO A 316 -12.73 12.45 4.96
CA PRO A 316 -12.57 13.85 5.30
C PRO A 316 -12.07 14.05 6.74
N LYS A 317 -11.12 14.97 6.92
CA LYS A 317 -10.76 15.58 8.20
C LYS A 317 -11.03 17.09 8.10
N LYS A 318 -11.03 17.83 9.23
CA LYS A 318 -11.18 19.31 9.23
C LYS A 318 -10.27 19.96 8.17
N VAL A 319 -9.02 19.50 8.10
CA VAL A 319 -8.07 19.84 7.05
C VAL A 319 -7.46 18.54 6.53
N GLY A 320 -7.55 18.30 5.22
CA GLY A 320 -6.97 17.13 4.57
C GLY A 320 -7.77 15.84 4.77
N SER A 321 -7.04 14.73 4.92
CA SER A 321 -7.62 13.39 5.08
C SER A 321 -7.23 12.76 6.42
N TRP A 322 -7.81 11.60 6.73
CA TRP A 322 -7.49 10.83 7.93
C TRP A 322 -6.02 10.42 7.99
N ASP A 323 -5.53 10.22 9.21
CA ASP A 323 -4.14 9.85 9.46
C ASP A 323 -3.89 8.36 9.15
N SER A 324 -2.68 8.01 8.69
CA SER A 324 -2.30 6.63 8.33
C SER A 324 -2.42 5.63 9.49
N ALA A 325 -2.42 6.10 10.73
CA ALA A 325 -2.62 5.28 11.91
C ALA A 325 -4.05 4.68 11.98
N ARG A 326 -5.06 5.33 11.39
CA ARG A 326 -6.46 4.90 11.52
C ARG A 326 -6.70 3.54 10.85
N LEU A 327 -6.19 3.32 9.63
CA LEU A 327 -6.27 2.01 8.98
C LEU A 327 -5.58 0.91 9.82
N SER A 328 -4.41 1.19 10.38
CA SER A 328 -3.69 0.23 11.22
C SER A 328 -4.48 -0.13 12.49
N GLN A 329 -5.13 0.86 13.12
CA GLN A 329 -5.97 0.66 14.30
C GLN A 329 -7.22 -0.16 13.97
N VAL A 330 -7.90 0.17 12.87
CA VAL A 330 -9.10 -0.55 12.41
C VAL A 330 -8.74 -2.00 12.06
N LEU A 331 -7.69 -2.22 11.25
CA LEU A 331 -7.24 -3.57 10.90
C LEU A 331 -6.93 -4.39 12.15
N LYS A 332 -6.16 -3.83 13.09
CA LYS A 332 -5.82 -4.51 14.33
C LYS A 332 -7.07 -4.84 15.16
N ARG A 333 -7.99 -3.90 15.32
CA ARG A 333 -9.25 -4.07 16.06
C ARG A 333 -10.07 -5.21 15.46
N GLU A 334 -10.38 -5.13 14.18
CA GLU A 334 -11.25 -6.10 13.50
C GLU A 334 -10.59 -7.48 13.40
N ALA A 335 -9.28 -7.55 13.15
CA ALA A 335 -8.55 -8.83 13.13
C ALA A 335 -8.48 -9.48 14.52
N THR A 336 -8.31 -8.70 15.59
CA THR A 336 -8.36 -9.24 16.96
C THR A 336 -9.75 -9.81 17.27
N LEU A 337 -10.80 -9.09 16.89
CA LEU A 337 -12.18 -9.48 17.20
C LEU A 337 -12.62 -10.71 16.40
N HIS A 338 -12.35 -10.73 15.10
CA HIS A 338 -12.94 -11.69 14.17
C HIS A 338 -11.98 -12.79 13.71
N LEU A 339 -10.68 -12.52 13.63
CA LEU A 339 -9.66 -13.52 13.25
C LEU A 339 -8.90 -14.10 14.44
N LYS A 340 -8.97 -13.47 15.62
CA LYS A 340 -8.13 -13.78 16.79
C LYS A 340 -6.62 -13.62 16.52
N ILE A 341 -6.27 -12.71 15.61
CA ILE A 341 -4.88 -12.39 15.21
C ILE A 341 -4.55 -10.95 15.64
N PRO A 342 -4.09 -10.71 16.89
CA PRO A 342 -3.91 -9.36 17.43
C PRO A 342 -2.68 -8.62 16.89
N ASN A 343 -1.76 -9.33 16.25
CA ASN A 343 -0.52 -8.85 15.65
C ASN A 343 -0.66 -8.54 14.14
N LEU A 344 -1.85 -8.72 13.55
CA LEU A 344 -2.07 -8.41 12.14
C LEU A 344 -1.90 -6.90 11.88
N ASN A 345 -0.92 -6.56 11.05
CA ASN A 345 -0.60 -5.21 10.64
C ASN A 345 -0.61 -5.10 9.11
N ILE A 346 -0.60 -3.85 8.60
CA ILE A 346 -0.69 -3.59 7.16
C ILE A 346 0.43 -4.33 6.40
N PRO A 347 1.74 -4.14 6.68
CA PRO A 347 2.81 -4.88 5.99
C PRO A 347 2.62 -6.41 5.98
N THR A 348 2.32 -7.01 7.13
CA THR A 348 2.09 -8.46 7.25
C THR A 348 0.92 -8.90 6.38
N TYR A 349 -0.21 -8.19 6.45
CA TYR A 349 -1.38 -8.50 5.63
C TYR A 349 -1.05 -8.41 4.13
N ARG A 350 -0.32 -7.37 3.70
CA ARG A 350 0.12 -7.25 2.30
C ARG A 350 0.96 -8.44 1.86
N HIS A 351 1.88 -8.90 2.71
CA HIS A 351 2.71 -10.06 2.39
C HIS A 351 1.88 -11.32 2.23
N ILE A 352 0.94 -11.57 3.15
CA ILE A 352 -0.01 -12.67 3.09
C ILE A 352 -0.86 -12.60 1.81
N THR A 353 -1.47 -11.45 1.49
CA THR A 353 -2.32 -11.32 0.28
C THR A 353 -1.56 -11.60 -1.01
N ILE A 354 -0.30 -11.17 -1.12
CA ILE A 354 0.51 -11.46 -2.30
C ILE A 354 0.82 -12.96 -2.38
N ALA A 355 1.07 -13.63 -1.25
CA ALA A 355 1.27 -15.08 -1.25
C ALA A 355 0.00 -15.81 -1.69
N ILE A 356 -1.16 -15.40 -1.17
CA ILE A 356 -2.47 -15.94 -1.58
C ILE A 356 -2.67 -15.76 -3.08
N SER A 357 -2.36 -14.57 -3.61
CA SER A 357 -2.43 -14.30 -5.04
C SER A 357 -1.54 -15.24 -5.84
N ARG A 358 -0.30 -15.50 -5.41
CA ARG A 358 0.61 -16.40 -6.13
C ARG A 358 0.16 -17.86 -6.08
N GLN A 359 -0.41 -18.27 -4.95
CA GLN A 359 -0.85 -19.64 -4.74
C GLN A 359 -2.14 -19.97 -5.49
N HIS A 360 -3.10 -19.04 -5.50
CA HIS A 360 -4.46 -19.31 -5.99
C HIS A 360 -4.82 -18.62 -7.29
N LEU A 361 -4.12 -17.55 -7.67
CA LEU A 361 -4.34 -16.90 -8.97
C LEU A 361 -3.23 -17.34 -9.92
N LYS A 362 -3.61 -17.84 -11.10
CA LYS A 362 -2.69 -18.19 -12.20
C LYS A 362 -2.09 -16.93 -12.85
N CYS A 363 -1.61 -15.99 -12.06
CA CYS A 363 -0.85 -14.84 -12.51
C CYS A 363 0.54 -15.38 -12.85
N GLY A 364 0.91 -15.41 -14.13
CA GLY A 364 2.20 -15.91 -14.58
C GLY A 364 3.33 -15.45 -13.65
N GLY A 365 4.11 -16.40 -13.15
CA GLY A 365 5.30 -16.10 -12.35
C GLY A 365 6.25 -15.18 -13.12
N PHE A 366 7.18 -14.55 -12.41
CA PHE A 366 8.18 -13.65 -12.97
C PHE A 366 8.88 -14.28 -14.18
N LYS A 367 8.40 -14.02 -15.41
CA LYS A 367 9.12 -14.38 -16.62
C LYS A 367 10.29 -13.41 -16.74
N ARG A 368 11.47 -13.92 -16.45
CA ARG A 368 12.75 -13.22 -16.58
C ARG A 368 13.26 -13.29 -18.03
N ASP A 369 12.40 -13.05 -19.01
CA ASP A 369 12.82 -13.07 -20.41
C ASP A 369 12.60 -11.69 -21.04
N TYR A 370 13.71 -11.14 -21.54
CA TYR A 370 13.79 -9.88 -22.27
C TYR A 370 12.91 -9.94 -23.51
N GLU A 371 11.65 -9.52 -23.40
CA GLU A 371 10.83 -8.98 -24.49
C GLU A 371 9.59 -8.31 -23.85
N PRO A 372 9.15 -7.13 -24.31
CA PRO A 372 8.01 -6.43 -23.74
C PRO A 372 6.72 -7.11 -24.21
N LEU A 373 6.41 -8.27 -23.64
CA LEU A 373 5.11 -8.90 -23.80
C LEU A 373 4.28 -8.67 -22.53
N GLU A 374 3.08 -8.13 -22.76
CA GLU A 374 2.02 -7.92 -21.78
C GLU A 374 1.87 -9.14 -20.86
N GLY A 375 2.12 -8.97 -19.57
CA GLY A 375 2.06 -10.10 -18.64
C GLY A 375 2.16 -9.70 -17.19
N GLY A 376 1.04 -9.83 -16.45
CA GLY A 376 1.00 -9.79 -14.99
C GLY A 376 0.12 -8.69 -14.41
N ILE A 377 -1.20 -8.88 -14.39
CA ILE A 377 -2.16 -7.99 -13.70
C ILE A 377 -1.74 -7.76 -12.24
N ALA A 378 -1.27 -8.80 -11.57
CA ALA A 378 -0.77 -8.72 -10.20
C ALA A 378 0.47 -7.80 -10.07
N GLU A 379 1.41 -7.83 -11.02
CA GLU A 379 2.63 -6.99 -10.99
C GLU A 379 2.35 -5.51 -11.31
N GLN A 380 1.40 -5.26 -12.22
CA GLN A 380 0.89 -3.92 -12.47
C GLN A 380 0.19 -3.35 -11.23
N GLN A 381 -0.63 -4.17 -10.55
CA GLN A 381 -1.28 -3.81 -9.29
C GLN A 381 -0.29 -3.67 -8.12
N ALA A 382 0.88 -4.28 -8.19
CA ALA A 382 1.85 -4.31 -7.10
C ALA A 382 2.66 -3.05 -6.88
N ALA A 383 2.96 -2.34 -7.97
CA ALA A 383 4.01 -1.32 -7.99
C ALA A 383 5.33 -1.76 -7.31
N HIS A 384 5.66 -3.06 -7.34
CA HIS A 384 6.92 -3.59 -6.80
C HIS A 384 8.09 -3.40 -7.79
N GLU A 385 9.28 -3.10 -7.27
CA GLU A 385 10.53 -3.49 -7.95
C GLU A 385 10.64 -5.03 -7.89
N PRO A 386 10.91 -5.73 -9.01
CA PRO A 386 10.97 -7.20 -9.09
C PRO A 386 11.86 -7.88 -8.03
N LEU A 387 12.80 -7.13 -7.46
CA LEU A 387 13.86 -7.61 -6.57
C LEU A 387 13.40 -7.88 -5.12
N PHE A 388 12.39 -7.15 -4.60
CA PHE A 388 11.87 -7.36 -3.23
C PHE A 388 10.96 -8.59 -3.12
N ALA A 389 10.40 -9.02 -4.25
CA ALA A 389 9.48 -10.13 -4.37
C ALA A 389 10.14 -11.52 -4.31
N GLY A 390 11.46 -11.61 -4.50
CA GLY A 390 12.21 -12.87 -4.38
C GLY A 390 12.57 -13.23 -2.94
N ALA A 391 12.89 -12.23 -2.12
CA ALA A 391 13.37 -12.44 -0.74
C ALA A 391 12.25 -12.84 0.25
N VAL A 392 11.00 -12.44 -0.01
CA VAL A 392 9.88 -12.64 0.93
C VAL A 392 9.10 -13.93 0.67
N TYR A 393 8.99 -14.36 -0.59
CA TYR A 393 8.00 -15.37 -0.99
C TYR A 393 8.55 -16.77 -1.19
N ALA A 394 9.86 -16.97 -0.99
CA ALA A 394 10.62 -18.10 -1.54
C ALA A 394 10.45 -18.23 -3.07
N ARG A 395 11.53 -18.60 -3.76
CA ARG A 395 11.37 -19.27 -5.05
C ARG A 395 10.97 -20.69 -4.71
N GLY A 396 9.82 -21.17 -5.22
CA GLY A 396 9.52 -22.59 -5.16
C GLY A 396 10.69 -23.38 -5.74
N ALA A 397 10.93 -24.60 -5.27
CA ALA A 397 12.01 -25.45 -5.78
C ALA A 397 11.97 -25.63 -7.32
N GLU A 398 10.81 -25.40 -7.94
CA GLU A 398 10.58 -25.44 -9.39
C GLU A 398 11.04 -24.18 -10.15
N GLU A 399 11.30 -23.06 -9.47
CA GLU A 399 11.70 -21.77 -10.07
C GLU A 399 13.20 -21.44 -9.83
N ALA A 400 13.96 -22.38 -9.28
CA ALA A 400 15.42 -22.26 -9.20
C ALA A 400 16.04 -22.46 -10.60
N PRO A 401 17.05 -21.67 -11.01
CA PRO A 401 17.78 -21.91 -12.24
C PRO A 401 18.38 -23.33 -12.22
N GLY A 402 17.88 -24.22 -13.08
CA GLY A 402 18.38 -25.59 -13.24
C GLY A 402 17.33 -26.72 -13.20
N HIS A 403 16.06 -26.45 -12.87
CA HIS A 403 15.03 -27.50 -12.75
C HIS A 403 13.93 -27.49 -13.83
N VAL A 404 14.10 -26.75 -14.93
CA VAL A 404 13.17 -26.84 -16.07
C VAL A 404 13.40 -28.15 -16.82
N LYS A 405 12.73 -29.24 -16.39
CA LYS A 405 12.50 -30.38 -17.27
C LYS A 405 11.52 -29.92 -18.35
N ALA A 406 12.02 -29.82 -19.58
CA ALA A 406 11.20 -29.58 -20.76
C ALA A 406 10.02 -30.55 -20.78
N LYS A 407 8.81 -30.03 -20.58
CA LYS A 407 7.59 -30.71 -21.01
C LYS A 407 7.29 -30.16 -22.40
N ASP A 408 7.50 -31.00 -23.41
CA ASP A 408 7.03 -30.74 -24.76
C ASP A 408 5.52 -30.51 -24.73
N PHE A 409 5.09 -29.32 -25.14
CA PHE A 409 3.68 -29.02 -25.37
C PHE A 409 3.49 -28.86 -26.88
N SER A 410 2.75 -29.79 -27.48
CA SER A 410 2.18 -29.60 -28.81
C SER A 410 1.17 -28.46 -28.75
N ILE A 411 1.40 -27.44 -29.57
CA ILE A 411 0.48 -26.32 -29.75
C ILE A 411 -0.66 -26.81 -30.65
N ASP A 412 -1.88 -26.80 -30.13
CA ASP A 412 -3.08 -26.78 -30.97
C ASP A 412 -3.70 -25.38 -30.85
N LEU A 413 -3.55 -24.60 -31.92
CA LEU A 413 -4.05 -23.23 -32.04
C LEU A 413 -5.46 -23.29 -32.63
N SER A 414 -6.47 -23.21 -31.76
CA SER A 414 -7.81 -22.76 -32.16
C SER A 414 -8.15 -21.48 -31.42
N VAL A 415 -8.00 -20.36 -32.13
CA VAL A 415 -8.43 -19.02 -31.74
C VAL A 415 -9.94 -18.98 -31.88
N GLU A 416 -10.68 -18.86 -30.77
CA GLU A 416 -12.05 -18.37 -30.79
C GLU A 416 -12.40 -17.66 -29.47
N SER A 417 -12.69 -16.36 -29.57
CA SER A 417 -13.43 -15.52 -28.61
C SER A 417 -12.96 -15.52 -27.13
N GLY A 418 -12.10 -14.55 -26.81
CA GLY A 418 -11.72 -14.22 -25.43
C GLY A 418 -12.89 -13.63 -24.63
N THR A 419 -13.52 -14.46 -23.82
CA THR A 419 -14.34 -14.06 -22.67
C THR A 419 -14.09 -15.07 -21.55
N ILE A 420 -13.35 -14.69 -20.52
CA ILE A 420 -13.15 -15.52 -19.33
C ILE A 420 -13.97 -14.89 -18.20
N PHE A 421 -15.12 -15.51 -17.95
CA PHE A 421 -15.97 -15.27 -16.79
C PHE A 421 -15.23 -15.66 -15.50
N LEU A 422 -15.31 -14.82 -14.47
CA LEU A 422 -15.13 -15.28 -13.09
C LEU A 422 -16.38 -16.07 -12.71
N ASP A 423 -16.23 -17.39 -12.52
CA ASP A 423 -17.29 -18.31 -12.15
C ASP A 423 -17.95 -17.88 -10.82
N SER A 424 -19.26 -17.68 -10.87
CA SER A 424 -20.14 -17.22 -9.80
C SER A 424 -20.50 -18.31 -8.78
N ARG A 425 -19.57 -19.24 -8.49
CA ARG A 425 -19.78 -20.36 -7.56
C ARG A 425 -18.97 -20.25 -6.25
N LEU A 426 -18.47 -19.05 -5.95
CA LEU A 426 -17.84 -18.72 -4.67
C LEU A 426 -18.63 -17.62 -3.96
N VAL A 427 -19.90 -17.90 -3.66
CA VAL A 427 -20.71 -17.21 -2.66
C VAL A 427 -21.18 -18.23 -1.64
#